data_AF-A0A8S3D0Q1-F1
#
_entry.id   AF-A0A8S3D0Q1-F1
#
_cell.length_a   1.000
_cell.length_b   1.000
_cell.length_c   1.000
_cell.angle_alpha   90.00
_cell.angle_beta   90.00
_cell.angle_gamma   90.00
#
_symmetry.space_group_name_H-M   'P 1'
#
loop_
_entity.id
_entity.type
_entity.pdbx_description
1 polymer ?
#
loop_
_entity_poly.entity_id
_entity_poly.type
_entity_poly.pdbx_seq_one_letter_code
_entity_poly.pdbx_strand_id
1 'polypeptide(L)' 'VRIFSRNNGYAISTPSKDQYHSDGIASRGTGYGMMAIRVDGHDLFAVYNANKAARQMAVNENKPILIEVMVDR' A
#
# COMPACT_ATOMS: atom_id res chain seq x y z
N VAL A 1 -0.62 -13.75 -0.46
CA VAL A 1 -0.89 -12.86 -1.63
C VAL A 1 -0.40 -11.45 -1.31
N ARG A 2 0.10 -10.68 -2.28
CA ARG A 2 0.53 -9.27 -2.08
C ARG A 2 -0.36 -8.34 -2.90
N ILE A 3 -0.83 -7.26 -2.29
CA ILE A 3 -1.66 -6.24 -2.94
C ILE A 3 -0.85 -4.94 -2.98
N PHE A 4 -0.74 -4.34 -4.15
CA PHE A 4 -0.05 -3.06 -4.36
C PHE A 4 -1.06 -1.98 -4.71
N SER A 5 -1.09 -0.92 -3.92
CA SER A 5 -1.85 0.29 -4.22
C SER A 5 -0.87 1.41 -4.53
N ARG A 6 -1.01 2.03 -5.72
CA ARG A 6 -0.28 3.27 -6.03
C ARG A 6 -1.21 4.43 -5.73
N ASN A 7 -0.84 5.22 -4.74
CA ASN A 7 -1.61 6.37 -4.32
C ASN A 7 -0.88 7.63 -4.76
N ASN A 8 -1.35 8.22 -5.86
CA ASN A 8 -0.85 9.49 -6.39
C ASN A 8 -1.75 10.68 -6.05
N GLY A 9 -2.69 10.48 -5.11
CA GLY A 9 -3.64 11.52 -4.73
C GLY A 9 -4.80 11.78 -5.70
N TYR A 10 -4.86 11.13 -6.87
CA TYR A 10 -5.90 11.42 -7.88
C TYR A 10 -6.42 10.19 -8.63
N ALA A 11 -7.71 10.21 -8.97
CA ALA A 11 -8.32 9.34 -9.97
C ALA A 11 -8.95 10.22 -11.08
N ILE A 12 -8.31 10.27 -12.26
CA ILE A 12 -8.68 11.14 -13.39
C ILE A 12 -8.68 12.62 -13.00
N SER A 13 -9.80 13.16 -12.50
CA SER A 13 -9.96 14.55 -12.05
C SER A 13 -10.31 14.64 -10.56
N THR A 14 -10.60 13.51 -9.91
CA THR A 14 -11.07 13.48 -8.53
C THR A 14 -9.89 13.34 -7.56
N PRO A 15 -9.69 14.29 -6.63
CA PRO A 15 -8.64 14.21 -5.61
C PRO A 15 -8.98 13.18 -4.52
N SER A 16 -7.96 12.69 -3.80
CA SER A 16 -8.08 11.63 -2.78
C SER A 16 -9.09 11.94 -1.67
N LYS A 17 -9.20 13.21 -1.27
CA LYS A 17 -10.19 13.69 -0.29
C LYS A 17 -11.64 13.39 -0.67
N ASP A 18 -11.93 13.35 -1.97
CA ASP A 18 -13.27 13.05 -2.51
C ASP A 18 -13.41 11.55 -2.83
N GLN A 19 -12.30 10.80 -2.84
CA GLN A 19 -12.27 9.34 -3.02
C GLN A 19 -12.51 8.60 -1.69
N TYR A 20 -11.94 9.12 -0.60
CA TYR A 20 -12.05 8.51 0.72
C TYR A 20 -11.77 9.49 1.86
N HIS A 21 -12.31 9.17 3.03
CA HIS A 21 -12.05 9.88 4.29
C HIS A 21 -11.16 9.07 5.26
N SER A 22 -10.78 7.84 4.88
CA SER A 22 -9.83 7.03 5.64
C SER A 22 -8.41 7.59 5.51
N ASP A 23 -7.51 7.20 6.41
CA ASP A 23 -6.08 7.44 6.26
C ASP A 23 -5.51 6.56 5.15
N GLY A 24 -5.74 6.97 3.90
CA GLY A 24 -5.32 6.27 2.70
C GLY A 24 -5.94 4.88 2.55
N ILE A 25 -5.25 4.03 1.80
CA ILE A 25 -5.63 2.65 1.53
C ILE A 25 -5.00 1.70 2.56
N ALA A 26 -3.79 2.00 3.06
CA ALA A 26 -3.10 1.14 4.03
C ALA A 26 -3.94 0.87 5.28
N SER A 27 -4.63 1.89 5.82
CA SER A 27 -5.47 1.73 7.02
C SER A 27 -6.61 0.72 6.85
N ARG A 28 -7.05 0.47 5.62
CA ARG A 28 -8.12 -0.49 5.31
C ARG A 28 -7.64 -1.93 5.44
N GLY A 29 -6.34 -2.19 5.24
CA GLY A 29 -5.77 -3.52 5.31
C GLY A 29 -6.03 -4.19 6.66
N THR A 30 -5.90 -3.43 7.76
CA THR A 30 -6.17 -3.91 9.12
C THR A 30 -7.61 -4.41 9.28
N GLY A 31 -8.59 -3.75 8.67
CA GLY A 31 -10.00 -4.16 8.72
C GLY A 31 -10.29 -5.50 8.05
N TYR A 32 -9.43 -5.91 7.11
CA TYR A 32 -9.51 -7.21 6.44
C TYR A 32 -8.57 -8.27 7.05
N GLY A 33 -7.95 -7.98 8.21
CA GLY A 33 -6.95 -8.87 8.82
C GLY A 33 -5.66 -8.99 8.02
N MET A 34 -5.39 -8.05 7.11
CA MET A 34 -4.16 -7.99 6.34
C MET A 34 -3.10 -7.20 7.11
N MET A 35 -1.83 -7.61 6.96
CA MET A 35 -0.74 -6.71 7.31
C MET A 35 -0.67 -5.60 6.25
N ALA A 36 -0.50 -4.35 6.68
CA ALA A 36 -0.44 -3.21 5.78
C ALA A 36 0.78 -2.34 6.09
N ILE A 37 1.42 -1.83 5.04
CA ILE A 37 2.52 -0.87 5.13
C ILE A 37 2.35 0.23 4.09
N ARG A 38 2.68 1.46 4.47
CA ARG A 38 2.79 2.60 3.55
C ARG A 38 4.26 2.91 3.32
N VAL A 39 4.64 3.18 2.08
CA VAL A 39 6.03 3.50 1.68
C VAL A 39 6.07 4.73 0.78
N ASP A 40 7.17 5.46 0.84
CA ASP A 40 7.50 6.47 -0.15
C ASP A 40 7.87 5.79 -1.48
N GLY A 41 7.15 6.13 -2.54
CA GLY A 41 7.34 5.58 -3.87
C GLY A 41 8.45 6.24 -4.68
N HIS A 42 9.00 7.36 -4.21
CA HIS A 42 10.19 7.98 -4.80
C HIS A 42 11.50 7.34 -4.31
N ASP A 43 11.46 6.64 -3.17
CA ASP A 43 12.57 5.83 -2.67
C ASP A 43 12.48 4.39 -3.21
N LEU A 44 13.26 4.11 -4.25
CA LEU A 44 13.37 2.78 -4.86
C LEU A 44 13.74 1.69 -3.84
N PHE A 45 14.63 2.00 -2.90
CA PHE A 45 15.07 1.03 -1.90
C PHE A 45 13.98 0.79 -0.85
N ALA A 46 13.22 1.82 -0.44
CA ALA A 46 12.08 1.64 0.45
C ALA A 46 11.03 0.70 -0.17
N VAL A 47 10.66 0.93 -1.44
CA VAL A 47 9.70 0.08 -2.16
C VAL A 47 10.25 -1.35 -2.32
N TYR A 48 11.52 -1.49 -2.71
CA TYR A 48 12.15 -2.80 -2.87
C TYR A 48 12.19 -3.58 -1.56
N ASN A 49 12.63 -2.94 -0.47
CA ASN A 49 12.75 -3.57 0.84
C ASN A 49 11.38 -3.98 1.38
N ALA A 50 10.37 -3.12 1.27
CA ALA A 50 9.01 -3.44 1.69
C ALA A 50 8.42 -4.61 0.88
N ASN A 51 8.62 -4.62 -0.45
CA ASN A 51 8.17 -5.73 -1.29
C ASN A 51 8.90 -7.04 -0.95
N LYS A 52 10.22 -6.99 -0.73
CA LYS A 52 11.03 -8.16 -0.37
C LYS A 52 10.57 -8.75 0.97
N ALA A 53 10.38 -7.90 1.98
CA ALA A 53 9.88 -8.31 3.29
C ALA A 53 8.46 -8.89 3.19
N ALA A 54 7.55 -8.20 2.49
CA ALA A 54 6.18 -8.66 2.30
C ALA A 54 6.11 -9.98 1.54
N ARG A 55 6.99 -10.20 0.56
CA ARG A 55 7.05 -11.50 -0.14
C ARG A 55 7.43 -12.62 0.82
N GLN A 56 8.44 -12.39 1.66
CA GLN A 56 8.89 -13.40 2.61
C GLN A 56 7.79 -13.74 3.62
N MET A 57 7.16 -12.73 4.22
CA MET A 57 6.06 -12.91 5.18
C MET A 57 4.84 -13.58 4.54
N ALA A 58 4.43 -13.16 3.35
CA ALA A 58 3.27 -13.73 2.67
C ALA A 58 3.45 -15.22 2.32
N VAL A 59 4.69 -15.66 2.03
CA VAL A 59 5.00 -17.08 1.79
C VAL A 59 5.06 -17.88 3.09
N ASN A 60 5.69 -17.32 4.14
CA ASN A 60 5.86 -18.04 5.40
C ASN A 60 4.56 -18.15 6.21
N GLU A 61 3.75 -17.10 6.21
CA GLU A 61 2.56 -17.01 7.07
C GLU A 61 1.26 -17.28 6.32
N ASN A 62 1.30 -17.42 4.98
CA ASN A 62 0.12 -17.54 4.11
C ASN A 62 -0.92 -16.43 4.31
N LYS A 63 -0.50 -15.25 4.77
CA LYS A 63 -1.36 -14.08 4.97
C LYS A 63 -1.26 -13.08 3.82
N PRO A 64 -2.34 -12.36 3.51
CA PRO A 64 -2.30 -11.24 2.58
C PRO A 64 -1.54 -10.04 3.18
N ILE A 65 -0.79 -9.34 2.33
CA ILE A 65 -0.08 -8.11 2.71
C ILE A 65 -0.41 -7.01 1.71
N LEU A 66 -0.79 -5.85 2.23
CA LEU A 66 -1.08 -4.64 1.48
C LEU A 66 0.10 -3.67 1.56
N ILE A 67 0.56 -3.19 0.42
CA ILE A 67 1.59 -2.15 0.31
C ILE A 67 0.96 -0.95 -0.39
N GLU A 68 0.84 0.16 0.32
CA GLU A 68 0.45 1.46 -0.24
C GLU A 68 1.72 2.25 -0.58
N VAL A 69 1.90 2.55 -1.86
CA VAL A 69 3.04 3.29 -2.39
C VAL A 69 2.58 4.70 -2.69
N MET A 70 3.10 5.67 -1.93
CA MET A 70 2.79 7.09 -2.10
C MET A 70 3.68 7.67 -3.19
N VAL A 71 3.10 8.25 -4.22
CA VAL A 71 3.83 8.93 -5.31
C VAL A 71 3.12 10.23 -5.63
N ASP A 72 3.75 11.08 -6.44
CA ASP A 72 3.05 12.23 -7.01
C ASP A 72 2.50 11.88 -8.40
N ARG A 73 1.61 12.72 -8.94
CA ARG A 73 1.03 12.57 -10.28
C ARG A 73 1.66 13.51 -11.29
#